data_AF-A0A2H1WCS9-F1
#
_entry.id   AF-A0A2H1WCS9-F1
#
_cell.length_a   1.000
_cell.length_b   1.000
_cell.length_c   1.000
_cell.angle_alpha   90.00
_cell.angle_beta   90.00
_cell.angle_gamma   90.00
#
_symmetry.space_group_name_H-M   'P 1'
#
loop_
_entity.id
_entity.type
_entity.pdbx_description
1 polymer ?
#
loop_
_entity_poly.entity_id
_entity_poly.type
_entity_poly.pdbx_seq_one_letter_code
_entity_poly.pdbx_strand_id
1 'polypeptide(L)'
;MEKTPTLVVSSPNIKYTDEYIYSDYEYEETLVTRNGEEITARPIRKTLGIRTDRRVGKVGVMLVGWGGNNGSTFTAAVLANRHQLSWNTKNGKMDSNWWGSITQASTVRLGIDEKGCDVHVPMCQLLPMVHPDDLVIDGWDISPMNLAESMVRAKVIDYDLQQKLKKEMASMKPRPAIYDPDFIAANQ
;
A
#
# COMPACT_ATOMS: atom_id res chain seq x y z
N MET A 1 0.88 -5.02 -22.44
CA MET A 1 1.38 -5.21 -21.07
C MET A 1 2.50 -6.23 -21.14
N GLU A 2 3.76 -5.79 -20.99
CA GLU A 2 4.87 -6.72 -20.82
C GLU A 2 4.59 -7.58 -19.57
N LYS A 3 4.75 -8.89 -19.68
CA LYS A 3 4.66 -9.79 -18.53
C LYS A 3 5.77 -9.39 -17.56
N THR A 4 5.39 -8.90 -16.38
CA THR A 4 6.34 -8.64 -15.31
C THR A 4 7.14 -9.92 -15.03
N PRO A 5 8.48 -9.87 -15.09
CA PRO A 5 9.29 -11.05 -14.81
C PRO A 5 9.01 -11.51 -13.37
N THR A 6 8.72 -12.79 -13.22
CA THR A 6 8.46 -13.38 -11.89
C THR A 6 9.80 -13.60 -11.20
N LEU A 7 10.00 -13.00 -10.03
CA LEU A 7 11.16 -13.28 -9.18
C LEU A 7 11.06 -14.72 -8.65
N VAL A 8 12.11 -15.51 -8.88
CA VAL A 8 12.24 -16.88 -8.37
C VAL A 8 13.55 -16.98 -7.59
N VAL A 9 13.47 -17.43 -6.34
CA VAL A 9 14.64 -17.62 -5.48
C VAL A 9 14.99 -19.11 -5.46
N SER A 10 16.15 -19.47 -6.00
CA SER A 10 16.66 -20.84 -5.95
C SER A 10 17.41 -21.09 -4.64
N SER A 11 16.73 -21.66 -3.64
CA SER A 11 17.29 -21.96 -2.32
C SER A 11 16.79 -23.32 -1.83
N PRO A 12 17.62 -24.11 -1.12
CA PRO A 12 17.17 -25.36 -0.50
C PRO A 12 16.11 -25.15 0.59
N ASN A 13 16.03 -23.94 1.15
CA ASN A 13 15.08 -23.59 2.22
C ASN A 13 13.75 -23.06 1.68
N ILE A 14 13.57 -23.03 0.35
CA ILE A 14 12.36 -22.52 -0.29
C ILE A 14 11.74 -23.63 -1.15
N LYS A 15 10.44 -23.82 -0.97
CA LYS A 15 9.65 -24.72 -1.80
C LYS A 15 8.46 -23.97 -2.40
N TYR A 16 8.42 -23.92 -3.72
CA TYR A 16 7.28 -23.41 -4.47
C TYR A 16 6.29 -24.54 -4.78
N THR A 17 5.01 -24.24 -4.63
CA THR A 17 3.87 -25.03 -5.13
C THR A 17 2.95 -24.11 -5.93
N ASP A 18 1.93 -24.65 -6.59
CA ASP A 18 0.97 -23.82 -7.33
C ASP A 18 0.25 -22.82 -6.40
N GLU A 19 -0.03 -23.22 -5.16
CA GLU A 19 -0.83 -22.43 -4.21
C GLU A 19 0.03 -21.64 -3.21
N TYR A 20 1.19 -22.15 -2.81
CA TYR A 20 1.97 -21.62 -1.69
C TYR A 20 3.47 -21.51 -1.99
N ILE A 21 4.11 -20.56 -1.31
CA ILE A 21 5.55 -20.49 -1.10
C ILE A 21 5.83 -20.90 0.35
N TYR A 22 6.65 -21.92 0.55
CA TYR A 22 7.15 -22.33 1.85
C TYR A 22 8.59 -21.86 2.00
N SER A 23 8.92 -21.28 3.14
CA SER A 23 10.25 -20.77 3.46
C SER A 23 10.63 -21.14 4.89
N ASP A 24 11.73 -21.86 5.04
CA ASP A 24 12.35 -22.09 6.34
C ASP A 24 13.35 -20.97 6.64
N TYR A 25 13.10 -20.21 7.69
CA TYR A 25 13.91 -19.07 8.10
C TYR A 25 14.49 -19.29 9.50
N GLU A 26 15.82 -19.20 9.61
CA GLU A 26 16.51 -19.24 10.90
C GLU A 26 16.61 -17.82 11.46
N TYR A 27 15.83 -17.53 12.49
CA TYR A 27 15.87 -16.26 13.20
C TYR A 27 16.92 -16.31 14.32
N GLU A 28 17.96 -15.51 14.17
CA GLU A 28 19.00 -15.36 15.19
C GLU A 28 18.63 -14.23 16.15
N GLU A 29 18.71 -14.49 17.46
CA GLU A 29 18.41 -13.53 18.51
C GLU A 29 19.40 -13.68 19.67
N THR A 30 19.47 -12.71 20.57
CA THR A 30 20.29 -12.81 21.79
C THR A 30 19.40 -12.80 23.02
N LEU A 31 19.41 -13.89 23.79
CA LEU A 31 18.76 -13.96 25.08
C LEU A 31 19.67 -13.34 26.15
N VAL A 32 19.20 -12.29 26.81
CA VAL A 32 19.93 -11.63 27.89
C VAL A 32 19.29 -11.99 29.24
N THR A 33 20.08 -12.57 30.15
CA THR A 33 19.67 -12.88 31.52
C THR A 33 20.50 -12.07 32.51
N ARG A 34 19.85 -11.52 33.53
CA ARG A 34 20.51 -10.78 34.61
C ARG A 34 20.40 -11.54 35.93
N ASN A 35 21.54 -11.83 36.54
CA ASN A 35 21.65 -12.48 37.84
C ASN A 35 22.44 -11.55 38.78
N GLY A 36 21.74 -10.66 39.48
CA GLY A 36 22.37 -9.60 40.28
C GLY A 36 23.06 -8.56 39.38
N GLU A 37 24.37 -8.38 39.56
CA GLU A 37 25.21 -7.51 38.73
C GLU A 37 25.71 -8.18 37.45
N GLU A 38 25.64 -9.52 37.37
CA GLU A 38 26.05 -10.26 36.18
C GLU A 38 24.98 -10.21 35.08
N ILE A 39 25.41 -9.88 33.86
CA ILE A 39 24.59 -9.91 32.65
C ILE A 39 25.19 -10.95 31.70
N THR A 40 24.44 -12.00 31.42
CA THR A 40 24.82 -13.03 30.44
C THR A 40 24.01 -12.84 29.17
N ALA A 41 24.70 -12.60 28.06
CA ALA A 41 24.11 -12.55 26.72
C ALA A 41 24.40 -13.86 25.99
N ARG A 42 23.36 -14.60 25.59
CA ARG A 42 23.47 -15.89 24.91
C ARG A 42 22.83 -15.81 23.52
N PRO A 43 23.59 -15.94 22.42
CA PRO A 43 23.02 -16.11 21.10
C PRO A 43 22.14 -17.36 21.05
N ILE A 44 20.97 -17.23 20.47
CA ILE A 44 20.00 -18.30 20.26
C ILE A 44 19.50 -18.26 18.81
N ARG A 45 19.01 -19.41 18.34
CA ARG A 45 18.39 -19.56 17.01
C ARG A 45 17.00 -20.13 17.15
N LYS A 46 16.06 -19.61 16.37
CA LYS A 46 14.68 -20.09 16.28
C LYS A 46 14.35 -20.34 14.82
N THR A 47 13.97 -21.56 14.48
CA THR A 47 13.51 -21.89 13.12
C THR A 47 12.04 -21.51 12.96
N LEU A 48 11.73 -20.74 11.92
CA LEU A 48 10.38 -20.33 11.55
C LEU A 48 10.04 -20.92 10.18
N GLY A 49 8.97 -21.72 10.12
CA GLY A 49 8.37 -22.16 8.86
C GLY A 49 7.31 -21.15 8.43
N ILE A 50 7.58 -20.42 7.34
CA ILE A 50 6.70 -19.39 6.80
C ILE A 50 6.00 -19.95 5.56
N ARG A 51 4.66 -19.85 5.53
CA ARG A 51 3.83 -20.20 4.36
C ARG A 51 3.12 -18.96 3.83
N THR A 52 3.36 -18.63 2.57
CA THR A 52 2.74 -17.50 1.88
C THR A 52 1.80 -18.01 0.78
N ASP A 53 0.52 -17.64 0.81
CA ASP A 53 -0.44 -17.90 -0.26
C ASP A 53 -0.06 -17.09 -1.51
N ARG A 54 -0.05 -17.73 -2.67
CA ARG A 54 0.29 -17.10 -3.95
C ARG A 54 -0.88 -16.38 -4.59
N ARG A 55 -2.11 -16.68 -4.18
CA ARG A 55 -3.32 -16.06 -4.72
C ARG A 55 -3.51 -14.67 -4.12
N VAL A 56 -3.44 -13.66 -4.98
CA VAL A 56 -3.82 -12.28 -4.63
C VAL A 56 -5.34 -12.15 -4.75
N GLY A 57 -6.02 -12.00 -3.61
CA GLY A 57 -7.46 -11.82 -3.54
C GLY A 57 -7.93 -10.41 -3.89
N LYS A 58 -9.23 -10.24 -4.12
CA LYS A 58 -9.85 -8.91 -4.21
C LYS A 58 -9.89 -8.27 -2.82
N VAL A 59 -9.54 -6.99 -2.74
CA VAL A 59 -9.50 -6.25 -1.47
C VAL A 59 -10.48 -5.09 -1.51
N GLY A 60 -11.37 -5.07 -0.53
CA GLY A 60 -12.19 -3.91 -0.18
C GLY A 60 -11.50 -3.09 0.90
N VAL A 61 -11.46 -1.77 0.73
CA VAL A 61 -10.96 -0.80 1.72
C VAL A 61 -12.14 0.04 2.17
N MET A 62 -12.43 0.02 3.47
CA MET A 62 -13.48 0.84 4.06
C MET A 62 -12.87 1.92 4.98
N LEU A 63 -13.01 3.19 4.59
CA LEU A 63 -12.39 4.31 5.29
C LEU A 63 -13.37 4.98 6.27
N VAL A 64 -12.94 5.22 7.50
CA VAL A 64 -13.62 6.14 8.41
C VAL A 64 -13.06 7.54 8.18
N GLY A 65 -13.93 8.51 7.92
CA GLY A 65 -13.52 9.84 7.42
C GLY A 65 -13.24 9.84 5.92
N TRP A 66 -14.01 9.05 5.15
CA TRP A 66 -13.79 8.87 3.71
C TRP A 66 -13.89 10.18 2.91
N GLY A 67 -14.76 11.10 3.35
CA GLY A 67 -14.93 12.42 2.75
C GLY A 67 -13.94 13.47 3.25
N GLY A 68 -12.99 13.11 4.12
CA GLY A 68 -11.88 13.97 4.54
C GLY A 68 -10.76 14.05 3.49
N ASN A 69 -9.77 14.91 3.74
CA ASN A 69 -8.69 15.18 2.78
C ASN A 69 -7.97 13.91 2.30
N ASN A 70 -7.63 13.01 3.23
CA ASN A 70 -6.94 11.76 2.90
C ASN A 70 -7.84 10.79 2.14
N GLY A 71 -9.09 10.61 2.59
CA GLY A 71 -10.02 9.66 1.97
C GLY A 71 -10.40 10.05 0.54
N SER A 72 -10.68 11.33 0.30
CA SER A 72 -10.98 11.83 -1.05
C SER A 72 -9.75 11.76 -1.96
N THR A 73 -8.55 12.10 -1.43
CA THR A 73 -7.31 12.07 -2.21
C THR A 73 -6.88 10.64 -2.54
N PHE A 74 -6.94 9.72 -1.59
CA PHE A 74 -6.65 8.30 -1.79
C PHE A 74 -7.55 7.70 -2.87
N THR A 75 -8.86 7.98 -2.79
CA THR A 75 -9.83 7.50 -3.78
C THR A 75 -9.54 8.07 -5.16
N ALA A 76 -9.29 9.38 -5.26
CA ALA A 76 -8.93 10.02 -6.50
C ALA A 76 -7.63 9.46 -7.10
N ALA A 77 -6.61 9.18 -6.28
CA ALA A 77 -5.35 8.58 -6.73
C ALA A 77 -5.55 7.17 -7.30
N VAL A 78 -6.36 6.33 -6.65
CA VAL A 78 -6.72 5.00 -7.16
C VAL A 78 -7.46 5.11 -8.49
N LEU A 79 -8.46 5.99 -8.60
CA LEU A 79 -9.22 6.17 -9.83
C LEU A 79 -8.35 6.72 -10.98
N ALA A 80 -7.50 7.70 -10.68
CA ALA A 80 -6.60 8.29 -11.66
C ALA A 80 -5.63 7.24 -12.23
N ASN A 81 -5.00 6.43 -11.37
CA ASN A 81 -4.10 5.35 -11.80
C ASN A 81 -4.85 4.24 -12.55
N ARG A 82 -5.98 3.76 -12.02
CA ARG A 82 -6.80 2.73 -12.67
C ARG A 82 -7.20 3.11 -14.10
N HIS A 83 -7.59 4.37 -14.31
CA HIS A 83 -8.01 4.88 -15.61
C HIS A 83 -6.86 5.44 -16.44
N GLN A 84 -5.62 5.36 -15.94
CA GLN A 84 -4.40 5.87 -16.58
C GLN A 84 -4.56 7.33 -17.03
N LEU A 85 -5.08 8.17 -16.12
CA LEU A 85 -5.39 9.56 -16.42
C LEU A 85 -4.13 10.41 -16.50
N SER A 86 -4.17 11.35 -17.44
CA SER A 86 -3.27 12.48 -17.47
C SER A 86 -4.04 13.79 -17.32
N TRP A 87 -3.41 14.80 -16.72
CA TRP A 87 -4.00 16.13 -16.55
C TRP A 87 -2.97 17.23 -16.75
N ASN A 88 -3.46 18.43 -17.04
CA ASN A 88 -2.64 19.61 -17.18
C ASN A 88 -2.45 20.27 -15.82
N THR A 89 -1.20 20.67 -15.56
CA THR A 89 -0.83 21.54 -14.45
C THR A 89 -0.23 22.83 -15.00
N LYS A 90 0.04 23.80 -14.13
CA LYS A 90 0.80 25.01 -14.50
C LYS A 90 2.22 24.70 -15.04
N ASN A 91 2.75 23.51 -14.74
CA ASN A 91 4.09 23.07 -15.14
C ASN A 91 4.07 22.07 -16.31
N GLY A 92 2.91 21.88 -16.95
CA GLY A 92 2.74 20.95 -18.05
C GLY A 92 1.89 19.73 -17.69
N LYS A 93 1.87 18.76 -18.61
CA LYS A 93 1.09 17.53 -18.48
C LYS A 93 1.72 16.60 -17.44
N MET A 94 0.90 16.05 -16.56
CA MET A 94 1.25 15.00 -15.60
C MET A 94 0.46 13.73 -15.90
N ASP A 95 1.07 12.58 -15.64
CA ASP A 95 0.44 11.25 -15.71
C ASP A 95 0.26 10.70 -14.30
N SER A 96 -0.83 9.95 -14.09
CA SER A 96 -1.09 9.25 -12.83
C SER A 96 0.05 8.31 -12.47
N ASN A 97 0.45 8.31 -11.19
CA ASN A 97 1.49 7.44 -10.66
C ASN A 97 1.26 7.15 -9.17
N TRP A 98 2.10 6.27 -8.62
CA TRP A 98 2.13 5.91 -7.20
C TRP A 98 3.37 6.45 -6.46
N TRP A 99 3.92 7.59 -6.88
CA TRP A 99 5.07 8.17 -6.20
C TRP A 99 4.78 8.46 -4.73
N GLY A 100 5.78 8.23 -3.87
CA GLY A 100 5.65 8.27 -2.41
C GLY A 100 5.15 6.97 -1.79
N SER A 101 4.61 6.03 -2.56
CA SER A 101 4.29 4.68 -2.07
C SER A 101 5.54 3.81 -2.05
N ILE A 102 5.96 3.37 -0.86
CA ILE A 102 7.11 2.45 -0.74
C ILE A 102 6.83 1.16 -1.53
N THR A 103 5.64 0.60 -1.43
CA THR A 103 5.32 -0.67 -2.12
C THR A 103 5.37 -0.56 -3.65
N GLN A 104 4.93 0.57 -4.23
CA GLN A 104 4.80 0.72 -5.68
C GLN A 104 5.95 1.47 -6.36
N ALA A 105 6.64 2.35 -5.62
CA ALA A 105 7.64 3.26 -6.18
C ALA A 105 9.03 3.11 -5.55
N SER A 106 9.26 2.09 -4.72
CA SER A 106 10.60 1.76 -4.19
C SER A 106 11.13 0.45 -4.76
N THR A 107 12.44 0.26 -4.61
CA THR A 107 13.14 -0.98 -4.96
C THR A 107 13.82 -1.56 -3.73
N VAL A 108 14.09 -2.87 -3.79
CA VAL A 108 14.87 -3.62 -2.80
C VAL A 108 16.06 -4.23 -3.51
N ARG A 109 17.25 -4.08 -2.93
CA ARG A 109 18.46 -4.75 -3.42
C ARG A 109 18.35 -6.25 -3.15
N LEU A 110 18.42 -7.06 -4.21
CA LEU A 110 18.44 -8.51 -4.10
C LEU A 110 19.86 -9.06 -3.88
N GLY A 111 20.86 -8.44 -4.48
CA GLY A 111 22.22 -8.95 -4.47
C GLY A 111 23.07 -8.28 -5.55
N ILE A 112 23.99 -9.07 -6.13
CA ILE A 112 24.85 -8.66 -7.23
C ILE A 112 24.65 -9.59 -8.43
N ASP A 113 24.90 -9.09 -9.64
CA ASP A 113 24.97 -9.90 -10.86
C ASP A 113 26.37 -10.55 -11.04
N GLU A 114 26.55 -11.31 -12.12
CA GLU A 114 27.82 -11.97 -12.45
C GLU A 114 28.99 -10.99 -12.67
N LYS A 115 28.71 -9.71 -12.87
CA LYS A 115 29.70 -8.64 -13.04
C LYS A 115 29.98 -7.89 -11.73
N GLY A 116 29.29 -8.25 -10.64
CA GLY A 116 29.41 -7.60 -9.34
C GLY A 116 28.59 -6.32 -9.20
N CYS A 117 27.67 -6.04 -10.12
CA CYS A 117 26.79 -4.86 -10.05
C CYS A 117 25.53 -5.16 -9.23
N ASP A 118 25.08 -4.19 -8.43
CA ASP A 118 23.89 -4.36 -7.59
C ASP A 118 22.62 -4.55 -8.43
N VAL A 119 21.88 -5.62 -8.11
CA VAL A 119 20.57 -5.90 -8.71
C VAL A 119 19.46 -5.48 -7.76
N HIS A 120 18.59 -4.60 -8.25
CA HIS A 120 17.42 -4.11 -7.52
C HIS A 120 16.14 -4.53 -8.22
N VAL A 121 15.11 -4.86 -7.44
CA VAL A 121 13.77 -5.16 -7.97
C VAL A 121 12.72 -4.28 -7.28
N PRO A 122 11.61 -3.94 -7.94
CA PRO A 122 10.49 -3.28 -7.30
C PRO A 122 10.00 -4.06 -6.07
N MET A 123 9.71 -3.36 -4.97
CA MET A 123 9.28 -4.01 -3.72
C MET A 123 8.02 -4.87 -3.92
N CYS A 124 7.07 -4.41 -4.72
CA CYS A 124 5.84 -5.14 -5.07
C CYS A 124 6.06 -6.44 -5.85
N GLN A 125 7.29 -6.71 -6.33
CA GLN A 125 7.64 -7.94 -7.05
C GLN A 125 8.31 -9.00 -6.16
N LEU A 126 8.59 -8.69 -4.88
CA LEU A 126 9.22 -9.64 -3.96
C LEU A 126 8.31 -10.82 -3.62
N LEU A 127 7.02 -10.55 -3.43
CA LEU A 127 5.99 -11.53 -3.12
C LEU A 127 4.68 -11.12 -3.82
N PRO A 128 3.73 -12.05 -3.99
CA PRO A 128 2.40 -11.72 -4.50
C PRO A 128 1.71 -10.67 -3.62
N MET A 129 1.42 -9.51 -4.20
CA MET A 129 0.81 -8.36 -3.51
C MET A 129 -0.36 -7.81 -4.31
N VAL A 130 -1.32 -7.22 -3.60
CA VAL A 130 -2.45 -6.50 -4.21
C VAL A 130 -1.94 -5.23 -4.87
N HIS A 131 -2.35 -4.99 -6.11
CA HIS A 131 -2.08 -3.73 -6.78
C HIS A 131 -3.11 -2.68 -6.31
N PRO A 132 -2.71 -1.43 -5.97
CA PRO A 132 -3.65 -0.41 -5.50
C PRO A 132 -4.79 -0.10 -6.47
N ASP A 133 -4.55 -0.25 -7.78
CA ASP A 133 -5.58 -0.05 -8.81
C ASP A 133 -6.72 -1.07 -8.71
N ASP A 134 -6.52 -2.22 -8.06
CA ASP A 134 -7.54 -3.27 -7.87
C ASP A 134 -8.38 -3.06 -6.59
N LEU A 135 -8.09 -2.02 -5.80
CA LEU A 135 -8.80 -1.75 -4.54
C LEU A 135 -10.22 -1.26 -4.79
N VAL A 136 -11.19 -1.90 -4.14
CA VAL A 136 -12.57 -1.40 -4.09
C VAL A 136 -12.72 -0.55 -2.85
N ILE A 137 -13.08 0.73 -3.01
CA ILE A 137 -13.10 1.69 -1.90
C ILE A 137 -14.53 2.08 -1.57
N ASP A 138 -14.87 2.04 -0.28
CA ASP A 138 -16.10 2.55 0.32
C ASP A 138 -15.74 3.16 1.69
N GLY A 139 -16.72 3.63 2.46
CA GLY A 139 -16.45 4.13 3.80
C GLY A 139 -17.59 4.93 4.42
N TRP A 140 -17.26 5.54 5.55
CA TRP A 140 -18.16 6.36 6.35
C TRP A 140 -17.58 7.75 6.56
N ASP A 141 -18.46 8.72 6.72
CA ASP A 141 -18.11 10.06 7.15
C ASP A 141 -19.30 10.68 7.90
N ILE A 142 -19.03 11.60 8.82
CA ILE A 142 -20.09 12.38 9.49
C ILE A 142 -20.67 13.43 8.53
N SER A 143 -19.87 13.88 7.56
CA SER A 143 -20.27 14.79 6.50
C SER A 143 -20.90 14.00 5.34
N PRO A 144 -22.13 14.33 4.90
CA PRO A 144 -22.81 13.62 3.80
C PRO A 144 -22.30 14.01 2.39
N MET A 145 -21.28 14.87 2.32
CA MET A 145 -20.66 15.35 1.09
C MET A 145 -20.16 14.19 0.22
N ASN A 146 -20.46 14.20 -1.08
CA ASN A 146 -19.91 13.18 -1.99
C ASN A 146 -18.42 13.42 -2.23
N LEU A 147 -17.70 12.43 -2.75
CA LEU A 147 -16.25 12.55 -2.88
C LEU A 147 -15.79 13.62 -3.88
N ALA A 148 -16.59 13.97 -4.89
CA ALA A 148 -16.23 15.07 -5.80
C ALA A 148 -16.23 16.41 -5.07
N GLU A 149 -17.24 16.65 -4.23
CA GLU A 149 -17.31 17.84 -3.37
C GLU A 149 -16.21 17.80 -2.29
N SER A 150 -15.94 16.64 -1.68
CA SER A 150 -14.87 16.46 -0.70
C SER A 150 -13.50 16.76 -1.29
N MET A 151 -13.24 16.33 -2.53
CA MET A 151 -12.00 16.61 -3.25
C MET A 151 -11.81 18.11 -3.48
N VAL A 152 -12.88 18.83 -3.86
CA VAL A 152 -12.85 20.30 -4.00
C VAL A 152 -12.58 20.96 -2.64
N ARG A 153 -13.24 20.50 -1.57
CA ARG A 153 -13.05 21.00 -0.19
C ARG A 153 -11.61 20.79 0.30
N ALA A 154 -11.01 19.65 -0.03
CA ALA A 154 -9.67 19.27 0.42
C ALA A 154 -8.56 20.12 -0.20
N LYS A 155 -8.75 20.64 -1.42
CA LYS A 155 -7.78 21.48 -2.15
C LYS A 155 -6.39 20.85 -2.30
N VAL A 156 -6.34 19.52 -2.41
CA VAL A 156 -5.08 18.76 -2.56
C VAL A 156 -4.73 18.52 -4.03
N ILE A 157 -5.73 18.14 -4.84
CA ILE A 157 -5.54 17.68 -6.21
C ILE A 157 -5.67 18.85 -7.21
N ASP A 158 -4.89 18.84 -8.28
CA ASP A 158 -4.98 19.85 -9.36
C ASP A 158 -6.39 19.92 -9.96
N TYR A 159 -6.84 21.15 -10.27
CA TYR A 159 -8.19 21.40 -10.76
C TYR A 159 -8.57 20.59 -12.00
N ASP A 160 -7.67 20.43 -12.98
CA ASP A 160 -7.96 19.66 -14.20
C ASP A 160 -8.22 18.17 -13.90
N LEU A 161 -7.45 17.58 -12.98
CA LEU A 161 -7.71 16.21 -12.51
C LEU A 161 -9.05 16.12 -11.76
N GLN A 162 -9.38 17.12 -10.94
CA GLN A 162 -10.68 17.17 -10.28
C GLN A 162 -11.84 17.12 -11.30
N GLN A 163 -11.74 17.86 -12.41
CA GLN A 163 -12.79 17.86 -13.44
C GLN A 163 -12.93 16.49 -14.12
N LYS A 164 -11.82 15.81 -14.38
CA LYS A 164 -11.82 14.47 -15.00
C LYS A 164 -12.47 13.42 -14.10
N LEU A 165 -12.24 13.51 -12.79
CA LEU A 165 -12.78 12.56 -11.80
C LEU A 165 -14.18 12.91 -11.30
N LYS A 166 -14.63 14.16 -11.50
CA LYS A 166 -15.88 14.70 -10.94
C LYS A 166 -17.08 13.79 -11.15
N LYS A 167 -17.28 13.27 -12.36
CA LYS A 167 -18.46 12.46 -12.70
C LYS A 167 -18.52 11.18 -11.86
N GLU A 168 -17.40 10.48 -11.72
CA GLU A 168 -17.34 9.22 -10.98
C GLU A 168 -17.36 9.48 -9.47
N MET A 169 -16.56 10.42 -8.98
CA MET A 169 -16.51 10.71 -7.53
C MET A 169 -17.81 11.34 -7.00
N ALA A 170 -18.64 11.93 -7.86
CA ALA A 170 -19.94 12.46 -7.45
C ALA A 170 -20.97 11.35 -7.11
N SER A 171 -20.82 10.15 -7.68
CA SER A 171 -21.68 9.00 -7.32
C SER A 171 -21.22 8.29 -6.05
N MET A 172 -20.04 8.62 -5.53
CA MET A 172 -19.44 8.03 -4.33
C MET A 172 -19.79 8.88 -3.11
N LYS A 173 -20.84 8.46 -2.37
CA LYS A 173 -21.29 9.14 -1.16
C LYS A 173 -20.92 8.31 0.08
N PRO A 174 -20.27 8.90 1.09
CA PRO A 174 -19.99 8.20 2.34
C PRO A 174 -21.27 7.72 3.02
N ARG A 175 -21.17 6.57 3.67
CA ARG A 175 -22.20 6.08 4.59
C ARG A 175 -22.21 6.94 5.86
N PRO A 176 -23.34 7.08 6.56
CA PRO A 176 -23.38 7.82 7.83
C PRO A 176 -22.45 7.18 8.86
N ALA A 177 -21.50 7.94 9.39
CA ALA A 177 -20.65 7.52 10.50
C ALA A 177 -21.34 7.73 11.86
N ILE A 178 -20.84 7.07 12.90
CA ILE A 178 -21.19 7.36 14.29
C ILE A 178 -20.53 8.68 14.70
N TYR A 179 -21.30 9.57 15.31
CA TYR A 179 -20.83 10.86 15.82
C TYR A 179 -21.04 10.93 17.32
N ASP A 180 -19.94 11.03 18.06
CA ASP A 180 -19.92 11.31 19.50
C ASP A 180 -19.13 12.61 19.72
N PRO A 181 -19.80 13.73 20.05
CA PRO A 181 -19.17 15.04 20.15
C PRO A 181 -18.10 15.11 21.25
N ASP A 182 -18.14 14.23 22.25
CA ASP A 182 -17.19 14.25 23.37
C ASP A 182 -15.78 13.76 22.96
N PHE A 183 -15.68 13.08 21.82
CA PHE A 183 -14.43 12.47 21.35
C PHE A 183 -13.70 13.28 20.25
N ILE A 184 -14.26 14.40 19.79
CA ILE A 184 -13.64 15.24 18.77
C ILE A 184 -13.72 16.73 19.13
N ALA A 185 -13.03 17.58 18.36
CA ALA A 185 -13.07 19.02 18.60
C ALA A 185 -14.49 19.57 18.38
N ALA A 186 -14.91 20.52 19.22
CA ALA A 186 -16.26 21.10 19.18
C ALA A 186 -16.61 21.86 17.89
N ASN A 187 -15.65 22.04 16.98
CA ASN A 187 -15.80 22.76 15.72
C ASN A 187 -15.93 21.84 14.48
N GLN A 188 -16.10 20.53 14.71
CA GLN A 188 -16.31 19.54 13.67
C GLN A 188 -17.76 19.49 13.21
#